data_AF-A0A1V9YM53-F1
#
_entry.id   AF-A0A1V9YM53-F1
#
_cell.length_a   1.000
_cell.length_b   1.000
_cell.length_c   1.000
_cell.angle_alpha   90.00
_cell.angle_beta   90.00
_cell.angle_gamma   90.00
#
_symmetry.space_group_name_H-M   'P 1'
#
loop_
_entity.id
_entity.type
_entity.pdbx_description
1 polymer ?
#
loop_
_entity_poly.entity_id
_entity_poly.type
_entity_poly.pdbx_seq_one_letter_code
_entity_poly.pdbx_strand_id
1 'polypeptide(L)'
;MVRRKVSSIDARRTDRRFSDFPEGVAMPPSMSFLETQRINAMQMEIYGFAGWIASIVVFACYLLWAYLPDSVLNQYGISYYPSRYWAVALPAMLCTSIVMVLVIYVAINLLSTAPLDSYNTIRDKYTVTMSEEELVHQRSVNTPAFTDIPLTSINRVLFS
;
A
#
# COMPACT_ATOMS: atom_id res chain seq x y z
N MET A 1 38.73 -26.36 37.48
CA MET A 1 37.35 -26.47 36.93
C MET A 1 36.90 -25.06 36.64
N VAL A 2 36.56 -24.59 35.44
CA VAL A 2 36.00 -25.22 34.23
C VAL A 2 36.54 -24.44 33.01
N ARG A 3 37.13 -25.16 32.04
CA ARG A 3 37.64 -24.58 30.78
C ARG A 3 36.48 -24.55 29.78
N ARG A 4 35.91 -23.39 29.47
CA ARG A 4 34.90 -23.25 28.40
C ARG A 4 35.57 -23.52 27.05
N LYS A 5 35.16 -24.60 26.40
CA LYS A 5 35.52 -24.92 25.03
C LYS A 5 34.59 -24.11 24.12
N VAL A 6 35.09 -23.01 23.55
CA VAL A 6 34.36 -22.26 22.53
C VAL A 6 34.35 -23.12 21.26
N SER A 7 33.15 -23.52 20.86
CA SER A 7 32.86 -24.30 19.65
C SER A 7 33.29 -23.51 18.41
N SER A 8 34.19 -24.08 17.61
CA SER A 8 34.76 -23.49 16.40
C SER A 8 33.83 -23.52 15.18
N ILE A 9 32.51 -23.69 15.39
CA ILE A 9 31.54 -23.90 14.30
C ILE A 9 30.76 -22.62 13.92
N ASP A 10 30.65 -21.63 14.81
CA ASP A 10 29.79 -20.46 14.59
C ASP A 10 30.46 -19.22 13.96
N ALA A 11 31.76 -19.28 13.63
CA ALA A 11 32.47 -18.13 13.03
C ALA A 11 32.39 -18.09 11.48
N ARG A 12 31.47 -18.85 10.87
CA ARG A 12 31.41 -19.03 9.41
C ARG A 12 30.20 -18.40 8.73
N ARG A 13 29.48 -17.50 9.41
CA ARG A 13 28.49 -16.62 8.78
C ARG A 13 29.21 -15.33 8.37
N THR A 14 29.97 -15.48 7.30
CA THR A 14 30.89 -14.48 6.75
C THR A 14 30.14 -13.27 6.23
N ASP A 15 30.50 -12.13 6.82
CA ASP A 15 30.54 -10.81 6.21
C ASP A 15 31.44 -10.88 4.97
N ARG A 16 30.90 -11.42 3.86
CA ARG A 16 31.61 -11.45 2.57
C ARG A 16 31.52 -10.05 1.99
N ARG A 17 32.60 -9.27 2.14
CA ARG A 17 32.73 -7.99 1.44
C ARG A 17 32.71 -8.27 -0.06
N PHE A 18 32.15 -7.33 -0.82
CA PHE A 18 32.12 -7.37 -2.29
C PHE A 18 33.54 -7.48 -2.92
N SER A 19 34.60 -7.22 -2.16
CA SER A 19 35.99 -7.45 -2.59
C SER A 19 36.42 -8.92 -2.63
N ASP A 20 35.67 -9.84 -2.01
CA ASP A 20 36.07 -11.26 -1.88
C ASP A 20 35.66 -12.11 -3.10
N PHE A 21 35.02 -11.50 -4.11
CA PHE A 21 34.72 -12.19 -5.36
C PHE A 21 35.98 -12.24 -6.23
N PRO A 22 36.53 -13.44 -6.54
CA PRO A 22 37.63 -13.57 -7.49
C PRO A 22 37.24 -12.94 -8.83
N GLU A 23 38.15 -12.21 -9.48
CA GLU A 23 37.94 -11.49 -10.76
C GLU A 23 37.50 -12.36 -11.97
N GLY A 24 37.13 -13.62 -11.75
CA GLY A 24 36.58 -14.52 -12.75
C GLY A 24 35.32 -15.29 -12.30
N VAL A 25 34.74 -14.96 -11.15
CA VAL A 25 33.44 -15.52 -10.74
C VAL A 25 32.35 -14.70 -11.41
N ALA A 26 31.65 -15.32 -12.37
CA ALA A 26 30.45 -14.74 -12.95
C ALA A 26 29.53 -14.29 -11.82
N MET A 27 29.24 -12.98 -11.75
CA MET A 27 28.19 -12.48 -10.87
C MET A 27 26.91 -13.26 -11.18
N PRO A 28 26.13 -13.67 -10.16
CA PRO A 28 24.82 -14.25 -10.43
C PRO A 28 24.09 -13.30 -11.39
N PRO A 29 23.44 -13.81 -12.46
CA PRO A 29 22.81 -12.96 -13.45
C PRO A 29 21.89 -11.99 -12.71
N SER A 30 22.12 -10.68 -12.87
CA SER A 30 21.20 -9.69 -12.36
C SER A 30 19.86 -9.96 -13.04
N MET A 31 18.88 -10.41 -12.26
CA MET A 31 17.55 -10.65 -12.81
C MET A 31 17.10 -9.37 -13.50
N SER A 32 16.61 -9.52 -14.74
CA SER A 32 16.08 -8.38 -15.46
C SER A 32 14.95 -7.73 -14.65
N PHE A 33 14.74 -6.43 -14.83
CA PHE A 33 13.67 -5.72 -14.14
C PHE A 33 12.31 -6.43 -14.33
N LEU A 34 12.05 -6.96 -15.53
CA LEU A 34 10.83 -7.68 -15.85
C LEU A 34 10.73 -9.02 -15.11
N GLU A 35 11.81 -9.77 -15.00
CA GLU A 35 11.82 -11.01 -14.21
C GLU A 35 11.58 -10.72 -12.72
N THR A 36 12.17 -9.65 -12.19
CA THR A 36 11.95 -9.22 -10.80
C THR A 36 10.49 -8.83 -10.56
N GLN A 37 9.89 -8.05 -11.47
CA GLN A 37 8.47 -7.70 -11.41
C GLN A 37 7.56 -8.93 -11.49
N ARG A 38 7.87 -9.88 -12.39
CA ARG A 38 7.10 -11.13 -12.53
C ARG A 38 7.18 -12.01 -11.29
N ILE A 39 8.36 -12.14 -10.69
CA ILE A 39 8.54 -12.94 -9.47
C ILE A 39 7.79 -12.29 -8.31
N ASN A 40 7.87 -10.97 -8.14
CA ASN A 40 7.13 -10.25 -7.11
C ASN A 40 5.61 -10.38 -7.32
N ALA A 41 5.13 -10.24 -8.57
CA ALA A 41 3.72 -10.41 -8.91
C ALA A 41 3.24 -11.83 -8.57
N MET A 42 3.96 -12.86 -9.02
CA MET A 42 3.65 -14.25 -8.72
C MET A 42 3.63 -14.53 -7.22
N GLN A 43 4.59 -13.98 -6.47
CA GLN A 43 4.61 -14.12 -5.00
C GLN A 43 3.37 -13.46 -4.38
N MET A 44 3.03 -12.23 -4.77
CA MET A 44 1.84 -11.53 -4.29
C MET A 44 0.55 -12.32 -4.59
N GLU A 45 0.45 -12.93 -5.78
CA GLU A 45 -0.70 -13.78 -6.15
C GLU A 45 -0.82 -15.01 -5.24
N ILE A 46 0.28 -15.70 -4.96
CA ILE A 46 0.29 -16.88 -4.09
C ILE A 46 -0.10 -16.51 -2.66
N TYR A 47 0.47 -15.43 -2.11
CA TYR A 47 0.12 -14.97 -0.76
C TYR A 47 -1.32 -14.46 -0.69
N GLY A 48 -1.80 -13.78 -1.74
CA GLY A 48 -3.19 -13.34 -1.84
C GLY A 48 -4.16 -14.52 -1.83
N PHE A 49 -3.87 -15.56 -2.62
CA PHE A 49 -4.70 -16.77 -2.68
C PHE A 49 -4.70 -17.54 -1.35
N ALA A 50 -3.52 -17.76 -0.77
CA ALA A 50 -3.41 -18.42 0.53
C ALA A 50 -4.12 -17.61 1.64
N GLY A 51 -3.96 -16.29 1.63
CA GLY A 51 -4.63 -15.37 2.54
C GLY A 51 -6.15 -15.39 2.38
N TRP A 52 -6.66 -15.51 1.15
CA TRP A 52 -8.09 -15.63 0.88
C TRP A 52 -8.69 -16.92 1.46
N ILE A 53 -8.04 -18.08 1.25
CA ILE A 53 -8.47 -19.34 1.86
C ILE A 53 -8.43 -19.25 3.39
N ALA A 54 -7.32 -18.76 3.94
CA ALA A 54 -7.16 -18.59 5.38
C ALA A 54 -8.23 -17.67 5.96
N SER A 55 -8.58 -16.59 5.27
CA SER A 55 -9.63 -15.65 5.68
C SER A 55 -11.00 -16.32 5.72
N ILE A 56 -11.35 -17.16 4.73
CA ILE A 56 -12.60 -17.91 4.72
C ILE A 56 -12.66 -18.88 5.90
N VAL A 57 -11.57 -19.63 6.15
CA VAL A 57 -11.51 -20.59 7.26
C VAL A 57 -11.66 -19.88 8.61
N VAL A 58 -10.89 -18.80 8.83
CA VAL A 58 -10.98 -18.01 10.05
C VAL A 58 -12.37 -17.39 10.23
N PHE A 59 -12.98 -16.89 9.15
CA PHE A 59 -14.32 -16.32 9.20
C PHE A 59 -15.38 -17.38 9.52
N ALA A 60 -15.29 -18.56 8.92
CA ALA A 60 -16.18 -19.68 9.23
C ALA A 60 -16.03 -20.12 10.69
N CYS A 61 -14.80 -20.26 11.19
CA CYS A 61 -14.53 -20.56 12.59
C CYS A 61 -15.10 -19.47 13.53
N TYR A 62 -14.97 -18.20 13.16
CA TYR A 62 -15.52 -17.09 13.91
C TYR A 62 -17.05 -17.13 13.96
N LEU A 63 -17.73 -17.42 12.84
CA LEU A 63 -19.20 -17.56 12.80
C LEU A 63 -19.65 -18.78 13.61
N LEU A 64 -19.00 -19.93 13.43
CA LEU A 64 -19.30 -21.14 14.20
C LEU A 64 -19.15 -20.88 15.68
N TRP A 65 -18.05 -20.25 16.09
CA TRP A 65 -17.90 -19.80 17.46
C TRP A 65 -19.07 -18.90 17.83
N ALA A 66 -19.26 -17.74 17.18
CA ALA A 66 -20.24 -16.70 17.55
C ALA A 66 -21.69 -17.17 17.66
N TYR A 67 -22.14 -18.10 16.81
CA TYR A 67 -23.54 -18.52 16.73
C TYR A 67 -23.86 -19.88 17.35
N LEU A 68 -22.87 -20.77 17.58
CA LEU A 68 -23.17 -22.03 18.26
C LEU A 68 -23.55 -21.80 19.73
N PRO A 69 -24.54 -22.55 20.26
CA PRO A 69 -24.85 -22.51 21.67
C PRO A 69 -23.72 -23.15 22.50
N ASP A 70 -23.55 -22.66 23.72
CA ASP A 70 -22.45 -23.07 24.60
C ASP A 70 -22.49 -24.57 24.93
N SER A 71 -23.68 -25.18 24.94
CA SER A 71 -23.86 -26.62 25.14
C SER A 71 -23.15 -27.46 24.06
N VAL A 72 -23.19 -27.02 22.80
CA VAL A 72 -22.56 -27.71 21.69
C VAL A 72 -21.04 -27.54 21.77
N LEU A 73 -20.56 -26.33 22.05
CA LEU A 73 -19.12 -26.06 22.21
C LEU A 73 -18.51 -26.88 23.36
N ASN A 74 -19.22 -26.98 24.48
CA ASN A 74 -18.79 -27.79 25.62
C ASN A 74 -18.75 -29.29 25.31
N GLN A 75 -19.65 -29.81 24.47
CA GLN A 75 -19.60 -31.21 24.02
C GLN A 75 -18.36 -31.51 23.17
N TYR A 76 -17.90 -30.55 22.37
CA TYR A 76 -16.63 -30.64 21.63
C TYR A 76 -15.39 -30.34 22.49
N GLY A 77 -15.55 -30.17 23.80
CA GLY A 77 -14.45 -29.90 24.74
C GLY A 77 -13.93 -28.45 24.72
N ILE A 78 -14.65 -27.53 24.08
CA ILE A 78 -14.27 -26.12 23.99
C ILE A 78 -14.93 -25.36 25.14
N SER A 79 -14.30 -25.42 26.32
CA SER A 79 -14.83 -24.79 27.55
C SER A 79 -14.26 -23.40 27.82
N TYR A 80 -13.17 -23.01 27.17
CA TYR A 80 -12.50 -21.72 27.38
C TYR A 80 -12.42 -20.93 26.08
N TYR A 81 -13.22 -19.87 25.98
CA TYR A 81 -13.25 -18.94 24.86
C TYR A 81 -13.60 -17.52 25.35
N PRO A 82 -13.27 -16.46 24.60
CA PRO A 82 -13.57 -15.09 25.03
C PRO A 82 -15.08 -14.84 25.17
N SER A 83 -15.46 -13.79 25.91
CA SER A 83 -16.87 -13.41 26.05
C SER A 83 -17.55 -13.22 24.69
N ARG A 84 -18.81 -13.69 24.58
CA ARG A 84 -19.68 -13.53 23.40
C ARG A 84 -19.83 -12.08 22.94
N TYR A 85 -19.65 -11.13 23.85
CA TYR A 85 -19.64 -9.70 23.52
C TYR A 85 -18.66 -9.37 22.38
N TRP A 86 -17.51 -10.05 22.32
CA TRP A 86 -16.52 -9.84 21.27
C TRP A 86 -17.03 -10.19 19.87
N ALA A 87 -18.05 -11.04 19.76
CA ALA A 87 -18.69 -11.32 18.48
C ALA A 87 -19.35 -10.05 17.89
N VAL A 88 -19.88 -9.15 18.71
CA VAL A 88 -20.45 -7.88 18.22
C VAL A 88 -19.41 -6.77 18.22
N ALA A 89 -18.51 -6.76 19.20
CA ALA A 89 -17.48 -5.73 19.31
C ALA A 89 -16.50 -5.74 18.13
N LEU A 90 -16.06 -6.91 17.65
CA LEU A 90 -15.11 -7.00 16.53
C LEU A 90 -15.65 -6.35 15.23
N PRO A 91 -16.86 -6.69 14.73
CA PRO A 91 -17.46 -6.00 13.59
C PRO A 91 -17.66 -4.50 13.85
N ALA A 92 -18.11 -4.11 15.03
CA ALA A 92 -18.32 -2.69 15.36
C ALA A 92 -17.02 -1.89 15.34
N MET A 93 -15.93 -2.45 15.90
CA MET A 93 -14.59 -1.86 15.84
C MET A 93 -14.06 -1.79 14.41
N LEU A 94 -14.31 -2.80 13.56
CA LEU A 94 -13.92 -2.78 12.15
C LEU A 94 -14.65 -1.66 11.37
N CYS A 95 -15.97 -1.52 11.55
CA CYS A 95 -16.72 -0.43 10.92
C CYS A 95 -16.20 0.94 11.38
N THR A 96 -15.97 1.10 12.68
CA THR A 96 -15.46 2.35 13.25
C THR A 96 -14.04 2.66 12.77
N SER A 97 -13.18 1.65 12.66
CA SER A 97 -11.80 1.83 12.19
C SER A 97 -11.74 2.23 10.72
N ILE A 98 -12.59 1.69 9.86
CA ILE A 98 -12.68 2.10 8.45
C ILE A 98 -13.02 3.59 8.35
N VAL A 99 -14.04 4.05 9.08
CA VAL A 99 -14.40 5.48 9.11
C VAL A 99 -13.25 6.32 9.65
N MET A 100 -12.60 5.87 10.72
CA MET A 100 -11.45 6.58 11.31
C MET A 100 -10.28 6.70 10.33
N VAL A 101 -9.96 5.64 9.58
CA VAL A 101 -8.90 5.66 8.57
C VAL A 101 -9.22 6.67 7.47
N LEU A 102 -10.47 6.76 7.02
CA LEU A 102 -10.88 7.75 6.03
C LEU A 102 -10.73 9.19 6.57
N VAL A 103 -11.16 9.44 7.80
CA VAL A 103 -11.01 10.75 8.45
C VAL A 103 -9.54 11.13 8.58
N ILE A 104 -8.70 10.21 9.07
CA ILE A 104 -7.25 10.42 9.19
C ILE A 104 -6.63 10.68 7.81
N TYR A 105 -7.01 9.90 6.80
CA TYR A 105 -6.51 10.07 5.44
C TYR A 105 -6.84 11.47 4.90
N VAL A 106 -8.09 11.93 5.04
CA VAL A 106 -8.48 13.28 4.65
C VAL A 106 -7.71 14.34 5.45
N ALA A 107 -7.56 14.16 6.76
CA ALA A 107 -6.80 15.09 7.60
C ALA A 107 -5.33 15.19 7.17
N ILE A 108 -4.67 14.04 6.90
CA ILE A 108 -3.29 14.01 6.42
C ILE A 108 -3.18 14.70 5.05
N ASN A 109 -4.13 14.45 4.14
CA ASN A 109 -4.13 15.13 2.83
C ASN A 109 -4.29 16.65 2.98
N LEU A 110 -5.18 17.11 3.86
CA LEU A 110 -5.35 18.55 4.13
C LEU A 110 -4.12 19.18 4.77
N LEU A 111 -3.41 18.45 5.63
CA LEU A 111 -2.13 18.90 6.20
C LEU A 111 -0.99 18.91 5.18
N SER A 112 -1.05 18.04 4.17
CA SER A 112 0.01 17.89 3.16
C SER A 112 -0.19 18.79 1.93
N THR A 113 -1.37 19.38 1.76
CA THR A 113 -1.72 20.23 0.62
C THR A 113 -1.73 21.71 1.01
N ALA A 114 -1.79 22.59 0.00
CA ALA A 114 -1.92 24.02 0.24
C ALA A 114 -3.23 24.33 0.98
N PRO A 115 -3.30 25.44 1.75
CA PRO A 115 -4.54 25.89 2.37
C PRO A 115 -5.69 25.98 1.34
N LEU A 116 -6.91 25.71 1.76
CA LEU A 116 -8.07 25.65 0.86
C LEU A 116 -8.34 26.96 0.10
N ASP A 117 -7.95 28.09 0.69
CA ASP A 117 -8.08 29.43 0.08
C ASP A 117 -6.85 29.84 -0.77
N SER A 118 -5.85 28.97 -0.86
CA SER A 118 -4.64 29.27 -1.63
C SER A 118 -4.90 29.09 -3.13
N TYR A 119 -4.47 30.06 -3.92
CA TYR A 119 -4.41 29.93 -5.39
C TYR A 119 -3.58 28.73 -5.84
N ASN A 120 -2.64 28.28 -5.00
CA ASN A 120 -1.79 27.13 -5.28
C ASN A 120 -2.56 25.79 -5.34
N THR A 121 -3.82 25.77 -4.91
CA THR A 121 -4.72 24.62 -5.07
C THR A 121 -5.26 24.50 -6.50
N ILE A 122 -5.23 25.60 -7.28
CA ILE A 122 -5.67 25.65 -8.68
C ILE A 122 -4.47 25.60 -9.63
N ARG A 123 -3.35 26.25 -9.28
CA ARG A 123 -2.10 26.22 -10.05
C ARG A 123 -0.93 25.77 -9.20
N ASP A 124 -0.14 24.86 -9.71
CA ASP A 124 1.13 24.46 -9.10
C ASP A 124 2.32 25.09 -9.85
N LYS A 125 3.53 24.73 -9.40
CA LYS A 125 4.79 25.18 -10.03
C LYS A 125 4.96 24.65 -11.46
N TYR A 126 4.29 23.56 -11.81
CA TYR A 126 4.41 22.88 -13.10
C TYR A 126 3.32 23.30 -14.08
N THR A 127 2.40 24.17 -13.66
CA THR A 127 1.34 24.68 -14.52
C THR A 127 1.94 25.55 -15.62
N VAL A 128 1.69 25.18 -16.88
CA VAL A 128 2.23 25.88 -18.06
C VAL A 128 1.10 26.61 -18.77
N THR A 129 1.15 27.93 -18.80
CA THR A 129 0.17 28.74 -19.53
C THR A 129 0.80 29.46 -20.69
N MET A 130 0.04 29.60 -21.78
CA MET A 130 0.44 30.46 -22.89
C MET A 130 0.18 31.93 -22.59
N SER A 131 1.11 32.77 -23.01
CA SER A 131 0.89 34.21 -23.16
C SER A 131 -0.02 34.50 -24.35
N GLU A 132 -0.59 35.70 -24.40
CA GLU A 132 -1.45 36.14 -25.53
C GLU A 132 -0.72 36.09 -26.88
N GLU A 133 0.58 36.39 -26.90
CA GLU A 133 1.40 36.34 -28.12
C GLU A 133 1.58 34.90 -28.61
N GLU A 134 1.85 33.96 -27.70
CA GLU A 134 1.95 32.54 -28.00
C GLU A 134 0.61 31.96 -28.45
N LEU A 135 -0.52 32.40 -27.87
CA LEU A 135 -1.86 32.02 -28.31
C LEU A 135 -2.16 32.46 -29.74
N VAL A 136 -1.75 33.67 -30.13
CA VAL A 136 -1.89 34.15 -31.51
C VAL A 136 -1.04 33.31 -32.46
N HIS A 137 0.21 33.00 -32.09
CA HIS A 137 1.05 32.11 -32.88
C HIS A 137 0.44 30.71 -33.01
N GLN A 138 -0.10 30.18 -31.90
CA GLN A 138 -0.72 28.86 -31.83
C GLN A 138 -1.94 28.72 -32.75
N ARG A 139 -2.68 29.81 -33.03
CA ARG A 139 -3.78 29.81 -34.01
C ARG A 139 -3.30 29.57 -35.45
N SER A 140 -2.04 29.84 -35.75
CA SER A 140 -1.46 29.63 -37.08
C SER A 140 -0.88 28.22 -37.29
N VAL A 141 -0.78 27.42 -36.22
CA VAL A 141 -0.20 26.07 -36.22
C VAL A 141 -1.30 25.02 -36.11
N ASN A 142 -1.26 23.98 -36.94
CA ASN A 142 -2.30 22.94 -36.97
C ASN A 142 -2.25 21.98 -35.76
N THR A 143 -1.12 21.90 -35.07
CA THR A 143 -0.94 21.04 -33.88
C THR A 143 -1.10 21.87 -32.61
N PRO A 144 -2.06 21.58 -31.72
CA PRO A 144 -2.23 22.29 -30.45
C PRO A 144 -1.01 22.08 -29.54
N ALA A 145 -0.52 23.13 -28.91
CA ALA A 145 0.56 23.00 -27.94
C ALA A 145 0.04 22.54 -26.58
N PHE A 146 0.90 21.78 -25.89
CA PHE A 146 0.59 21.14 -24.61
C PHE A 146 0.73 22.15 -23.47
N THR A 147 -0.35 22.88 -23.19
CA THR A 147 -0.41 23.90 -22.15
C THR A 147 -1.76 23.87 -21.43
N ASP A 148 -1.76 24.31 -20.19
CA ASP A 148 -2.93 24.36 -19.33
C ASP A 148 -3.79 25.58 -19.67
N ILE A 149 -5.08 25.31 -19.88
CA ILE A 149 -6.07 26.36 -20.11
C ILE A 149 -6.49 26.93 -18.74
N PRO A 150 -6.41 28.26 -18.52
CA PRO A 150 -6.83 28.85 -17.26
C PRO A 150 -8.30 28.55 -16.92
N LEU A 151 -8.56 28.18 -15.67
CA LEU A 151 -9.92 27.89 -15.18
C LEU A 151 -10.90 29.04 -15.46
N THR A 152 -10.45 30.28 -15.35
CA THR A 152 -11.25 31.48 -15.65
C THR A 152 -11.75 31.50 -17.10
N SER A 153 -10.92 31.07 -18.05
CA SER A 153 -11.27 31.03 -19.48
C SER A 153 -12.32 29.94 -19.74
N ILE A 154 -12.12 28.76 -19.16
CA ILE A 154 -13.10 27.65 -19.25
C ILE A 154 -14.44 28.06 -18.64
N ASN A 155 -14.42 28.67 -17.45
CA ASN A 155 -15.62 29.07 -16.73
C ASN A 155 -16.46 30.07 -17.54
N ARG A 156 -15.79 31.05 -18.17
CA ARG A 156 -16.45 32.01 -19.08
C ARG A 156 -17.04 31.40 -20.34
N VAL A 157 -16.57 30.25 -20.80
CA VAL A 157 -17.09 29.60 -22.01
C VAL A 157 -18.22 28.63 -21.67
N LEU A 158 -18.09 27.89 -20.56
CA LEU A 158 -19.06 26.87 -20.18
C LEU A 158 -20.27 27.40 -19.42
N PHE A 159 -20.10 28.49 -18.65
CA PHE A 159 -21.12 28.98 -17.72
C PHE A 159 -21.55 30.44 -17.99
N SER A 160 -21.27 30.97 -19.18
CA SER A 160 -21.79 32.27 -19.65
C SER A 160 -23.21 32.18 -20.19
#